data_AF-A0A351UQ06-F1
#
_entry.id   AF-A0A351UQ06-F1
#
_cell.length_a   1.000
_cell.length_b   1.000
_cell.length_c   1.000
_cell.angle_alpha   90.00
_cell.angle_beta   90.00
_cell.angle_gamma   90.00
#
_symmetry.space_group_name_H-M   'P 1'
#
loop_
_entity.id
_entity.type
_entity.pdbx_description
1 polymer ?
#
loop_
_entity_poly.entity_id
_entity_poly.type
_entity_poly.pdbx_seq_one_letter_code
_entity_poly.pdbx_strand_id
1 'polypeptide(L)'
;MIAWALAACLLPAFACAGTPYDLNAELLVNLPEGKALEELFALAPGPALAADKKVAELLAANRVALDGFRETAKAASDGYFLWPKPADLAAQDAIPPLMGLTKLYRMALLDAAFWLSVNQPREAERDLLAVAGLLGQLAHQGSGRLVKQLYLQLAFQRAYPLLARSVADGRASAAYLGELAMHLAGIEKAQNNMESAFLDEEALIDYVFDKLKAEKLPFSTRAYIKFTGDTTFVANVTVSAKAALAEETKVYIEAVRLNSPEMIKEYREKVEQGIKERAAARGRRSWWAAIKDGTRGGEENRKKVLERATDLILSVDRPSYEKLIPRYQVFLSHLRVLRAGMALNRYRRDRGQPPASLAKLVPAYLPEVPADPYNNLQPLGYMKAGKTFRVYALGPDKKDDKGAVPFDWDAYFADPAKNTGDIIIQN
;
A
#
# COMPACT_ATOMS: atom_id res chain seq x y z
N MET A 1 4.58 6.07 -31.00
CA MET A 1 3.43 7.01 -30.92
C MET A 1 2.39 6.58 -29.89
N ILE A 2 1.83 5.36 -29.92
CA ILE A 2 0.83 4.91 -28.91
C ILE A 2 1.44 4.74 -27.50
N ALA A 3 2.64 4.16 -27.39
CA ALA A 3 3.38 4.07 -26.12
C ALA A 3 3.77 5.45 -25.54
N TRP A 4 4.02 6.43 -26.41
CA TRP A 4 4.32 7.82 -26.01
C TRP A 4 3.05 8.60 -25.61
N ALA A 5 1.89 8.30 -26.21
CA ALA A 5 0.61 8.87 -25.80
C ALA A 5 0.12 8.31 -24.46
N LEU A 6 0.35 7.02 -24.19
CA LEU A 6 0.13 6.37 -22.90
C LEU A 6 1.01 6.97 -21.80
N ALA A 7 2.31 7.18 -22.06
CA ALA A 7 3.23 7.81 -21.13
C ALA A 7 2.94 9.31 -20.91
N ALA A 8 2.51 10.04 -21.94
CA ALA A 8 2.17 11.46 -21.84
C ALA A 8 0.84 11.72 -21.10
N CYS A 9 -0.09 10.77 -21.09
CA CYS A 9 -1.33 10.87 -20.30
C CYS A 9 -1.10 10.63 -18.79
N LEU A 10 0.07 10.10 -18.40
CA LEU A 10 0.41 9.80 -17.01
C LEU A 10 1.19 10.93 -16.31
N LEU A 11 1.60 12.00 -17.00
CA LEU A 11 2.68 12.87 -16.53
C LEU A 11 2.41 14.37 -16.28
N PRO A 12 1.25 14.99 -16.58
CA PRO A 12 1.00 16.32 -16.00
C PRO A 12 -0.46 16.60 -15.65
N ALA A 13 -0.84 16.40 -14.37
CA ALA A 13 -1.99 17.08 -13.76
C ALA A 13 -1.87 17.06 -12.21
N PHE A 14 -0.70 17.44 -11.68
CA PHE A 14 -0.51 17.57 -10.23
C PHE A 14 -0.28 19.04 -9.88
N ALA A 15 -1.36 19.82 -9.90
CA ALA A 15 -1.47 21.10 -9.21
C ALA A 15 -2.95 21.49 -9.13
N CYS A 16 -3.65 21.01 -8.10
CA CYS A 16 -4.90 21.67 -7.69
C CYS A 16 -4.51 22.87 -6.83
N ALA A 17 -4.17 23.99 -7.47
CA ALA A 17 -4.12 25.28 -6.80
C ALA A 17 -5.56 25.82 -6.67
N GLY A 18 -5.96 26.25 -5.46
CA GLY A 18 -7.16 27.07 -5.26
C GLY A 18 -8.44 26.39 -4.76
N THR A 19 -8.39 25.20 -4.14
CA THR A 19 -9.55 24.69 -3.38
C THR A 19 -9.63 25.34 -1.99
N PRO A 20 -10.82 25.50 -1.36
CA PRO A 20 -10.95 26.02 0.01
C PRO A 20 -10.28 25.16 1.11
N TYR A 21 -9.72 24.01 0.74
CA TYR A 21 -8.95 23.08 1.57
C TYR A 21 -7.46 23.12 1.21
N ASP A 22 -6.95 24.30 0.89
CA ASP A 22 -5.55 24.49 0.54
C ASP A 22 -4.66 24.27 1.78
N LEU A 23 -4.25 23.02 2.01
CA LEU A 23 -3.19 22.66 2.95
C LEU A 23 -1.81 23.19 2.53
N ASN A 24 -1.70 23.96 1.43
CA ASN A 24 -0.52 24.78 1.17
C ASN A 24 -0.45 26.02 2.08
N ALA A 25 -1.52 26.36 2.82
CA ALA A 25 -1.39 27.24 3.98
C ALA A 25 -0.54 26.50 5.03
N GLU A 26 0.56 27.11 5.47
CA GLU A 26 1.40 26.56 6.54
C GLU A 26 0.59 26.44 7.85
N LEU A 27 -0.06 25.29 8.05
CA LEU A 27 -0.76 24.95 9.29
C LEU A 27 0.20 24.80 10.47
N LEU A 28 1.47 24.58 10.16
CA LEU A 28 2.53 24.39 11.13
C LEU A 28 3.46 25.60 11.08
N VAL A 29 3.75 26.16 12.25
CA VAL A 29 4.59 27.33 12.43
C VAL A 29 5.97 26.94 12.95
N ASN A 30 6.99 27.73 12.59
CA ASN A 30 8.37 27.59 13.07
C ASN A 30 9.02 26.23 12.76
N LEU A 31 8.57 25.53 11.72
CA LEU A 31 9.22 24.30 11.26
C LEU A 31 10.58 24.62 10.62
N PRO A 32 11.65 23.91 11.01
CA PRO A 32 12.91 23.99 10.27
C PRO A 32 12.73 23.39 8.86
N GLU A 33 13.64 23.73 7.95
CA GLU A 33 13.63 23.22 6.58
C GLU A 33 14.82 22.27 6.30
N GLY A 34 14.71 21.51 5.22
CA GLY A 34 15.78 20.64 4.72
C GLY A 34 16.24 19.61 5.74
N LYS A 35 17.56 19.48 5.91
CA LYS A 35 18.18 18.45 6.75
C LYS A 35 17.76 18.54 8.23
N ALA A 36 17.59 19.76 8.75
CA ALA A 36 17.21 19.98 10.13
C ALA A 36 15.80 19.45 10.43
N LEU A 37 14.88 19.50 9.46
CA LEU A 37 13.56 18.90 9.57
C LEU A 37 13.60 17.37 9.64
N GLU A 38 14.45 16.77 8.83
CA GLU A 38 14.62 15.31 8.81
C GLU A 38 15.27 14.81 10.11
N GLU A 39 16.27 15.52 10.62
CA GLU A 39 16.90 15.22 11.92
C GLU A 39 15.90 15.34 13.09
N LEU A 40 15.07 16.40 13.08
CA LEU A 40 14.01 16.60 14.08
C LEU A 40 13.04 15.41 14.11
N PHE A 41 12.56 14.97 12.96
CA PHE A 41 11.61 13.87 12.86
C PHE A 41 12.23 12.48 12.97
N ALA A 42 13.55 12.37 13.05
CA ALA A 42 14.26 11.12 13.32
C ALA A 42 14.50 10.89 14.83
N LEU A 43 14.11 11.84 15.69
CA LEU A 43 14.30 11.73 17.13
C LEU A 43 13.48 10.59 17.74
N ALA A 44 14.18 9.66 18.39
CA ALA A 44 13.56 8.54 19.10
C ALA A 44 13.18 8.93 20.54
N PRO A 45 12.15 8.27 21.15
CA PRO A 45 11.77 8.58 22.51
C PRO A 45 12.85 8.19 23.54
N GLY A 46 13.27 9.14 24.37
CA GLY A 46 14.30 8.97 25.40
C GLY A 46 14.69 10.26 26.12
N PRO A 47 15.65 10.21 27.06
CA PRO A 47 16.02 11.36 27.89
C PRO A 47 16.48 12.59 27.11
N ALA A 48 17.13 12.39 25.96
CA ALA A 48 17.56 13.48 25.09
C ALA A 48 16.37 14.27 24.54
N LEU A 49 15.34 13.57 24.03
CA LEU A 49 14.11 14.19 23.54
C LEU A 49 13.32 14.86 24.67
N ALA A 50 13.27 14.24 25.85
CA ALA A 50 12.59 14.81 27.02
C ALA A 50 13.21 16.15 27.48
N ALA A 51 14.51 16.33 27.29
CA ALA A 51 15.25 17.52 27.72
C ALA A 51 15.33 18.61 26.64
N ASP A 52 14.88 18.34 25.42
CA ASP A 52 15.00 19.27 24.29
C ASP A 52 13.94 20.39 24.38
N LYS A 53 14.37 21.56 24.84
CA LYS A 53 13.52 22.76 24.93
C LYS A 53 12.99 23.22 23.58
N LYS A 54 13.76 23.08 22.51
CA LYS A 54 13.34 23.53 21.17
C LYS A 54 12.19 22.67 20.66
N VAL A 55 12.25 21.36 20.89
CA VAL A 55 11.17 20.44 20.55
C VAL A 55 9.92 20.76 21.38
N ALA A 56 10.07 20.96 22.69
CA ALA A 56 8.94 21.31 23.55
C ALA A 56 8.26 22.63 23.12
N GLU A 57 9.05 23.67 22.81
CA GLU A 57 8.55 24.95 22.31
C GLU A 57 7.87 24.81 20.95
N LEU A 58 8.44 24.02 20.04
CA LEU A 58 7.86 23.76 18.72
C LEU A 58 6.51 23.04 18.83
N LEU A 59 6.42 22.00 19.66
CA LEU A 59 5.18 21.25 19.90
C LEU A 59 4.12 22.14 20.54
N ALA A 60 4.51 22.99 21.51
CA ALA A 60 3.61 23.96 22.14
C ALA A 60 3.08 24.99 21.13
N ALA A 61 3.94 25.53 20.26
CA ALA A 61 3.56 26.48 19.22
C ALA A 61 2.57 25.90 18.21
N ASN A 62 2.59 24.59 18.00
CA ASN A 62 1.76 23.89 17.02
C ASN A 62 0.57 23.12 17.64
N ARG A 63 0.23 23.39 18.91
CA ARG A 63 -0.79 22.63 19.64
C ARG A 63 -2.16 22.64 18.98
N VAL A 64 -2.59 23.81 18.47
CA VAL A 64 -3.89 23.96 17.79
C VAL A 64 -3.97 23.09 16.54
N ALA A 65 -2.89 23.04 15.74
CA ALA A 65 -2.84 22.22 14.54
C ALA A 65 -2.86 20.72 14.86
N LEU A 66 -2.15 20.31 15.92
CA LEU A 66 -2.17 18.93 16.42
C LEU A 66 -3.55 18.53 16.96
N ASP A 67 -4.22 19.39 17.71
CA ASP A 67 -5.58 19.13 18.20
C ASP A 67 -6.58 19.03 17.04
N GLY A 68 -6.49 19.91 16.05
CA GLY A 68 -7.29 19.81 14.82
C GLY A 68 -7.05 18.50 14.05
N PHE A 69 -5.78 18.07 13.95
CA PHE A 69 -5.42 16.79 13.35
C PHE A 69 -6.03 15.61 14.13
N ARG A 70 -5.94 15.60 15.46
CA ARG A 70 -6.51 14.57 16.33
C ARG A 70 -8.02 14.45 16.15
N GLU A 71 -8.75 15.56 16.16
CA GLU A 71 -10.20 15.54 15.97
C GLU A 71 -10.59 15.06 14.57
N THR A 72 -9.85 15.48 13.54
CA THR A 72 -10.10 15.04 12.16
C THR A 72 -9.84 13.54 11.98
N ALA A 73 -8.79 13.01 12.61
CA ALA A 73 -8.42 11.61 12.51
C ALA A 73 -9.47 10.65 13.12
N LYS A 74 -10.31 11.12 14.05
CA LYS A 74 -11.43 10.35 14.61
C LYS A 74 -12.59 10.17 13.64
N ALA A 75 -12.73 11.06 12.67
CA ALA A 75 -13.86 11.04 11.75
C ALA A 75 -13.83 9.75 10.91
N ALA A 76 -15.01 9.13 10.74
CA ALA A 76 -15.17 8.11 9.72
C ALA A 76 -15.05 8.79 8.34
N SER A 77 -13.97 8.50 7.63
CA SER A 77 -13.73 8.99 6.29
C SER A 77 -13.71 7.82 5.31
N ASP A 78 -14.16 8.07 4.10
CA ASP A 78 -13.99 7.22 2.92
C ASP A 78 -12.55 7.26 2.36
N GLY A 79 -11.61 7.77 3.15
CA GLY A 79 -10.20 7.91 2.84
C GLY A 79 -9.83 9.18 2.09
N TYR A 80 -10.78 10.09 1.91
CA TYR A 80 -10.51 11.43 1.40
C TYR A 80 -10.22 12.45 2.51
N PHE A 81 -10.02 12.05 3.77
CA PHE A 81 -9.54 12.86 4.90
C PHE A 81 -10.24 14.22 5.07
N LEU A 82 -9.77 15.27 4.38
CA LEU A 82 -10.31 16.65 4.36
C LEU A 82 -10.85 17.09 2.98
N TRP A 83 -10.91 16.18 2.03
CA TRP A 83 -11.34 16.41 0.66
C TRP A 83 -12.74 15.84 0.42
N PRO A 84 -13.59 16.55 -0.32
CA PRO A 84 -14.84 15.97 -0.78
C PRO A 84 -14.52 14.80 -1.71
N LYS A 85 -15.10 13.63 -1.39
CA LYS A 85 -15.05 12.48 -2.28
C LYS A 85 -15.73 12.83 -3.61
N PRO A 86 -15.06 12.66 -4.76
CA PRO A 86 -15.73 12.76 -6.06
C PRO A 86 -16.90 11.77 -6.13
N ALA A 87 -18.04 12.20 -6.66
CA ALA A 87 -19.26 11.39 -6.72
C ALA A 87 -19.04 10.04 -7.44
N ASP A 88 -18.22 10.03 -8.49
CA ASP A 88 -17.85 8.85 -9.27
C ASP A 88 -16.33 8.70 -9.29
N LEU A 89 -15.77 8.13 -8.23
CA LEU A 89 -14.34 7.85 -8.15
C LEU A 89 -13.93 6.80 -9.16
N ALA A 90 -13.14 7.21 -10.14
CA ALA A 90 -12.59 6.35 -11.16
C ALA A 90 -11.07 6.29 -11.06
N ALA A 91 -10.46 5.24 -11.64
CA ALA A 91 -9.02 5.00 -11.58
C ALA A 91 -8.17 6.20 -12.06
N GLN A 92 -8.73 7.10 -12.86
CA GLN A 92 -8.12 8.33 -13.39
C GLN A 92 -8.10 9.54 -12.43
N ASP A 93 -8.85 9.56 -11.33
CA ASP A 93 -8.96 10.75 -10.48
C ASP A 93 -7.69 11.05 -9.66
N ALA A 94 -7.43 12.33 -9.38
CA ALA A 94 -6.20 12.78 -8.72
C ALA A 94 -6.12 12.29 -7.26
N ILE A 95 -4.92 11.88 -6.84
CA ILE A 95 -4.62 11.65 -5.42
C ILE A 95 -4.52 13.04 -4.75
N PRO A 96 -5.17 13.26 -3.60
CA PRO A 96 -5.06 14.53 -2.90
C PRO A 96 -3.60 14.88 -2.53
N PRO A 97 -3.23 16.17 -2.46
CA PRO A 97 -1.86 16.55 -2.10
C PRO A 97 -1.55 16.16 -0.65
N LEU A 98 -0.63 15.19 -0.48
CA LEU A 98 -0.30 14.60 0.82
C LEU A 98 0.73 15.41 1.63
N MET A 99 1.30 16.49 1.09
CA MET A 99 2.47 17.15 1.68
C MET A 99 2.19 17.76 3.06
N GLY A 100 1.16 18.61 3.17
CA GLY A 100 0.77 19.25 4.45
C GLY A 100 0.36 18.22 5.50
N LEU A 101 -0.41 17.20 5.06
CA LEU A 101 -0.81 16.07 5.90
C LEU A 101 0.40 15.27 6.42
N THR A 102 1.43 15.08 5.58
CA THR A 102 2.65 14.36 5.96
C THR A 102 3.42 15.11 7.06
N LYS A 103 3.48 16.45 7.00
CA LYS A 103 4.14 17.24 8.05
C LYS A 103 3.38 17.14 9.38
N LEU A 104 2.05 17.25 9.36
CA LEU A 104 1.22 17.09 10.57
C LEU A 104 1.34 15.68 11.15
N TYR A 105 1.31 14.67 10.30
CA TYR A 105 1.49 13.28 10.70
C TYR A 105 2.83 13.06 11.42
N ARG A 106 3.93 13.57 10.85
CA ARG A 106 5.26 13.48 11.47
C ARG A 106 5.34 14.29 12.77
N MET A 107 4.66 15.43 12.85
CA MET A 107 4.56 16.21 14.08
C MET A 107 3.80 15.47 15.18
N ALA A 108 2.71 14.77 14.85
CA ALA A 108 1.97 13.95 15.81
C ALA A 108 2.82 12.77 16.31
N LEU A 109 3.62 12.13 15.44
CA LEU A 109 4.58 11.12 15.86
C LEU A 109 5.66 11.69 16.79
N LEU A 110 6.15 12.90 16.51
CA LEU A 110 7.10 13.58 17.38
C LEU A 110 6.48 13.93 18.74
N ASP A 111 5.24 14.40 18.79
CA ASP A 111 4.52 14.68 20.05
C ASP A 111 4.33 13.38 20.85
N ALA A 112 3.91 12.29 20.20
CA ALA A 112 3.82 10.97 20.83
C ALA A 112 5.17 10.51 21.42
N ALA A 113 6.25 10.65 20.65
CA ALA A 113 7.59 10.33 21.10
C ALA A 113 8.03 11.20 22.29
N PHE A 114 7.72 12.49 22.26
CA PHE A 114 7.99 13.40 23.36
C PHE A 114 7.24 12.98 24.63
N TRP A 115 5.94 12.73 24.55
CA TRP A 115 5.11 12.28 25.69
C TRP A 115 5.58 10.96 26.28
N LEU A 116 5.98 10.00 25.44
CA LEU A 116 6.62 8.76 25.90
C LEU A 116 7.96 9.03 26.63
N SER A 117 8.70 10.06 26.21
CA SER A 117 9.99 10.44 26.80
C SER A 117 9.85 11.08 28.17
N VAL A 118 8.82 11.92 28.37
CA VAL A 118 8.51 12.55 29.66
C VAL A 118 7.63 11.68 30.57
N ASN A 119 7.49 10.39 30.23
CA ASN A 119 6.74 9.40 31.00
C ASN A 119 5.25 9.72 31.19
N GLN A 120 4.63 10.34 30.17
CA GLN A 120 3.19 10.62 30.11
C GLN A 120 2.52 9.80 28.99
N PRO A 121 2.40 8.47 29.14
CA PRO A 121 1.91 7.60 28.07
C PRO A 121 0.46 7.90 27.66
N ARG A 122 -0.35 8.50 28.53
CA ARG A 122 -1.75 8.85 28.23
C ARG A 122 -1.88 9.94 27.16
N GLU A 123 -0.97 10.90 27.14
CA GLU A 123 -0.96 11.91 26.08
C GLU A 123 -0.46 11.30 24.76
N ALA A 124 0.58 10.45 24.83
CA ALA A 124 1.06 9.72 23.66
C ALA A 124 -0.03 8.82 23.02
N GLU A 125 -0.87 8.18 23.84
CA GLU A 125 -2.00 7.37 23.36
C GLU A 125 -2.94 8.17 22.44
N ARG A 126 -3.19 9.46 22.74
CA ARG A 126 -4.07 10.31 21.93
C ARG A 126 -3.47 10.56 20.54
N ASP A 127 -2.18 10.79 20.47
CA ASP A 127 -1.45 10.99 19.22
C ASP A 127 -1.38 9.71 18.39
N LEU A 128 -1.11 8.58 19.03
CA LEU A 128 -1.02 7.29 18.37
C LEU A 128 -2.39 6.83 17.83
N LEU A 129 -3.49 7.17 18.50
CA LEU A 129 -4.84 6.96 17.96
C LEU A 129 -5.10 7.84 16.74
N ALA A 130 -4.72 9.11 16.78
CA ALA A 130 -4.86 9.99 15.61
C ALA A 130 -4.04 9.48 14.40
N VAL A 131 -2.82 9.03 14.65
CA VAL A 131 -1.96 8.38 13.64
C VAL A 131 -2.64 7.12 13.09
N ALA A 132 -3.12 6.22 13.94
CA ALA A 132 -3.81 5.01 13.52
C ALA A 132 -5.13 5.30 12.77
N GLY A 133 -5.85 6.35 13.18
CA GLY A 133 -7.02 6.89 12.51
C GLY A 133 -6.70 7.31 11.09
N LEU A 134 -5.67 8.15 10.90
CA LEU A 134 -5.23 8.54 9.56
C LEU A 134 -4.82 7.34 8.70
N LEU A 135 -4.04 6.40 9.25
CA LEU A 135 -3.64 5.19 8.53
C LEU A 135 -4.87 4.36 8.12
N GLY A 136 -5.90 4.29 8.97
CA GLY A 136 -7.19 3.70 8.66
C GLY A 136 -7.91 4.41 7.52
N GLN A 137 -8.00 5.73 7.55
CA GLN A 137 -8.61 6.51 6.49
C GLN A 137 -7.86 6.32 5.16
N LEU A 138 -6.53 6.46 5.18
CA LEU A 138 -5.68 6.15 4.02
C LEU A 138 -5.98 4.75 3.51
N ALA A 139 -6.06 3.72 4.38
CA ALA A 139 -6.37 2.36 3.93
C ALA A 139 -7.70 2.27 3.16
N HIS A 140 -8.74 3.02 3.57
CA HIS A 140 -10.08 3.03 2.96
C HIS A 140 -10.22 3.87 1.68
N GLN A 141 -9.22 4.68 1.32
CA GLN A 141 -9.30 5.53 0.12
C GLN A 141 -9.52 4.71 -1.16
N GLY A 142 -10.63 4.94 -1.85
CA GLY A 142 -11.10 4.09 -2.96
C GLY A 142 -10.23 4.05 -4.22
N SER A 143 -9.25 4.95 -4.39
CA SER A 143 -8.27 4.84 -5.48
C SER A 143 -7.14 3.90 -5.05
N GLY A 144 -7.25 2.61 -5.34
CA GLY A 144 -6.28 1.55 -5.05
C GLY A 144 -4.90 1.72 -5.68
N ARG A 145 -4.57 2.88 -6.25
CA ARG A 145 -3.28 3.17 -6.88
C ARG A 145 -2.08 2.74 -6.03
N LEU A 146 -1.08 2.18 -6.70
CA LEU A 146 0.15 1.72 -6.07
C LEU A 146 0.84 2.79 -5.21
N VAL A 147 0.90 4.05 -5.67
CA VAL A 147 1.52 5.16 -4.92
C VAL A 147 0.92 5.35 -3.52
N LYS A 148 -0.41 5.22 -3.40
CA LYS A 148 -1.11 5.29 -2.11
C LYS A 148 -0.70 4.13 -1.21
N GLN A 149 -0.59 2.92 -1.74
CA GLN A 149 -0.13 1.77 -0.97
C GLN A 149 1.29 1.94 -0.46
N LEU A 150 2.19 2.48 -1.29
CA LEU A 150 3.55 2.81 -0.88
C LEU A 150 3.56 3.87 0.23
N TYR A 151 2.71 4.89 0.12
CA TYR A 151 2.59 5.91 1.14
C TYR A 151 2.07 5.36 2.47
N LEU A 152 1.03 4.52 2.44
CA LEU A 152 0.49 3.87 3.63
C LEU A 152 1.55 3.00 4.32
N GLN A 153 2.30 2.20 3.55
CA GLN A 153 3.40 1.37 4.06
C GLN A 153 4.47 2.22 4.73
N LEU A 154 4.90 3.32 4.09
CA LEU A 154 5.91 4.23 4.63
C LEU A 154 5.42 4.94 5.90
N ALA A 155 4.18 5.40 5.90
CA ALA A 155 3.57 6.05 7.06
C ALA A 155 3.51 5.07 8.24
N PHE A 156 3.05 3.84 8.01
CA PHE A 156 2.98 2.82 9.05
C PHE A 156 4.37 2.39 9.54
N GLN A 157 5.35 2.22 8.65
CA GLN A 157 6.75 1.92 9.03
C GLN A 157 7.27 2.93 10.06
N ARG A 158 7.01 4.22 9.85
CA ARG A 158 7.40 5.29 10.79
C ARG A 158 6.61 5.27 12.10
N ALA A 159 5.34 4.87 12.05
CA ALA A 159 4.49 4.79 13.24
C ALA A 159 4.82 3.59 14.13
N TYR A 160 5.23 2.48 13.49
CA TYR A 160 5.32 1.18 14.13
C TYR A 160 6.18 1.16 15.39
N PRO A 161 7.39 1.74 15.45
CA PRO A 161 8.19 1.71 16.67
C PRO A 161 7.47 2.31 17.88
N LEU A 162 6.70 3.39 17.69
CA LEU A 162 5.95 4.03 18.77
C LEU A 162 4.70 3.21 19.13
N LEU A 163 3.98 2.68 18.14
CA LEU A 163 2.84 1.80 18.36
C LEU A 163 3.26 0.53 19.10
N ALA A 164 4.30 -0.16 18.62
CA ALA A 164 4.88 -1.35 19.22
C ALA A 164 5.30 -1.10 20.67
N ARG A 165 6.03 -0.01 20.93
CA ARG A 165 6.43 0.38 22.29
C ARG A 165 5.22 0.66 23.19
N SER A 166 4.21 1.39 22.69
CA SER A 166 3.00 1.69 23.44
C SER A 166 2.25 0.42 23.87
N VAL A 167 2.29 -0.62 23.05
CA VAL A 167 1.66 -1.92 23.33
C VAL A 167 2.54 -2.79 24.23
N ALA A 168 3.86 -2.81 24.00
CA ALA A 168 4.81 -3.64 24.73
C ALA A 168 4.96 -3.22 26.21
N ASP A 169 4.92 -1.91 26.50
CA ASP A 169 5.13 -1.35 27.85
C ASP A 169 4.13 -1.83 28.91
N GLY A 170 3.01 -2.46 28.53
CA GLY A 170 1.99 -2.97 29.45
C GLY A 170 1.20 -1.90 30.23
N ARG A 171 1.50 -0.61 30.05
CA ARG A 171 0.86 0.55 30.70
C ARG A 171 -0.30 1.14 29.88
N ALA A 172 -0.50 0.64 28.66
CA ALA A 172 -1.56 1.03 27.75
C ALA A 172 -2.95 0.99 28.39
N SER A 173 -3.77 2.02 28.16
CA SER A 173 -5.14 2.05 28.69
C SER A 173 -6.02 1.03 27.99
N ALA A 174 -7.08 0.57 28.65
CA ALA A 174 -8.05 -0.34 28.02
C ALA A 174 -8.78 0.35 26.86
N ALA A 175 -9.13 1.62 27.03
CA ALA A 175 -9.75 2.43 26.00
C ALA A 175 -8.85 2.52 24.75
N TYR A 176 -7.58 2.90 24.94
CA TYR A 176 -6.59 2.95 23.86
C TYR A 176 -6.43 1.62 23.13
N LEU A 177 -6.22 0.51 23.87
CA LEU A 177 -6.05 -0.81 23.26
C LEU A 177 -7.31 -1.27 22.50
N GLY A 178 -8.50 -0.89 22.97
CA GLY A 178 -9.76 -1.18 22.29
C GLY A 178 -9.86 -0.42 20.97
N GLU A 179 -9.66 0.90 21.01
CA GLU A 179 -9.79 1.77 19.84
C GLU A 179 -8.70 1.52 18.79
N LEU A 180 -7.44 1.39 19.22
CA LEU A 180 -6.34 1.03 18.33
C LEU A 180 -6.58 -0.31 17.65
N ALA A 181 -7.11 -1.31 18.37
CA ALA A 181 -7.46 -2.59 17.77
C ALA A 181 -8.53 -2.46 16.67
N MET A 182 -9.51 -1.56 16.82
CA MET A 182 -10.49 -1.28 15.76
C MET A 182 -9.83 -0.64 14.54
N HIS A 183 -8.96 0.36 14.73
CA HIS A 183 -8.24 1.00 13.63
C HIS A 183 -7.36 0.02 12.87
N LEU A 184 -6.53 -0.76 13.57
CA LEU A 184 -5.66 -1.75 12.93
C LEU A 184 -6.46 -2.85 12.22
N ALA A 185 -7.61 -3.25 12.78
CA ALA A 185 -8.50 -4.18 12.11
C ALA A 185 -9.14 -3.61 10.85
N GLY A 186 -9.52 -2.33 10.87
CA GLY A 186 -9.99 -1.60 9.69
C GLY A 186 -8.91 -1.49 8.62
N ILE A 187 -7.67 -1.19 9.02
CA ILE A 187 -6.51 -1.15 8.11
C ILE A 187 -6.35 -2.51 7.43
N GLU A 188 -6.26 -3.61 8.19
CA GLU A 188 -6.09 -4.97 7.65
C GLU A 188 -7.25 -5.39 6.76
N LYS A 189 -8.50 -5.09 7.16
CA LYS A 189 -9.68 -5.40 6.34
C LYS A 189 -9.66 -4.64 5.01
N ALA A 190 -9.18 -3.40 5.02
CA ALA A 190 -8.96 -2.63 3.80
C ALA A 190 -7.75 -3.15 2.99
N GLN A 191 -6.90 -4.02 3.52
CA GLN A 191 -5.69 -4.54 2.84
C GLN A 191 -5.96 -5.58 1.72
N ASN A 192 -7.14 -5.63 1.09
CA ASN A 192 -7.25 -6.21 -0.27
C ASN A 192 -6.68 -5.25 -1.33
N ASN A 193 -5.70 -4.45 -0.94
CA ASN A 193 -5.40 -3.16 -1.53
C ASN A 193 -4.34 -3.27 -2.64
N MET A 194 -3.41 -4.22 -2.53
CA MET A 194 -2.55 -4.57 -3.68
C MET A 194 -3.37 -5.30 -4.76
N GLU A 195 -4.35 -6.11 -4.36
CA GLU A 195 -5.34 -6.67 -5.31
C GLU A 195 -6.17 -5.56 -5.96
N SER A 196 -6.66 -4.60 -5.18
CA SER A 196 -7.39 -3.43 -5.68
C SER A 196 -6.51 -2.56 -6.58
N ALA A 197 -5.20 -2.45 -6.30
CA ALA A 197 -4.26 -1.78 -7.18
C ALA A 197 -4.18 -2.42 -8.55
N PHE A 198 -4.13 -3.76 -8.60
CA PHE A 198 -4.13 -4.49 -9.87
C PHE A 198 -5.46 -4.34 -10.62
N LEU A 199 -6.59 -4.42 -9.90
CA LEU A 199 -7.92 -4.22 -10.46
C LEU A 199 -8.12 -2.79 -10.99
N ASP A 200 -7.57 -1.79 -10.31
CA ASP A 200 -7.62 -0.40 -10.75
C ASP A 200 -6.70 -0.12 -11.93
N GLU A 201 -5.54 -0.78 -12.02
CA GLU A 201 -4.69 -0.73 -13.21
C GLU A 201 -5.38 -1.36 -14.42
N GLU A 202 -6.06 -2.49 -14.22
CA GLU A 202 -6.92 -3.11 -15.24
C GLU A 202 -8.04 -2.13 -15.68
N ALA A 203 -8.71 -1.50 -14.73
CA ALA A 203 -9.77 -0.51 -15.00
C ALA A 203 -9.24 0.76 -15.70
N LEU A 204 -8.03 1.22 -15.37
CA LEU A 204 -7.38 2.35 -16.04
C LEU A 204 -7.08 2.00 -17.50
N ILE A 205 -6.59 0.79 -17.76
CA ILE A 205 -6.34 0.33 -19.12
C ILE A 205 -7.67 0.26 -19.90
N ASP A 206 -8.74 -0.22 -19.27
CA ASP A 206 -10.10 -0.21 -19.84
C ASP A 206 -10.57 1.20 -20.20
N TYR A 207 -10.40 2.17 -19.30
CA TYR A 207 -10.69 3.57 -19.55
C TYR A 207 -9.87 4.13 -20.72
N VAL A 208 -8.58 3.81 -20.80
CA VAL A 208 -7.74 4.22 -21.93
C VAL A 208 -8.25 3.61 -23.25
N PHE A 209 -8.68 2.35 -23.24
CA PHE A 209 -9.28 1.72 -24.42
C PHE A 209 -10.56 2.42 -24.86
N ASP A 210 -11.44 2.78 -23.93
CA ASP A 210 -12.70 3.45 -24.25
C ASP A 210 -12.47 4.90 -24.69
N LYS A 211 -11.50 5.60 -24.10
CA LYS A 211 -11.06 6.93 -24.56
C LYS A 211 -10.43 6.87 -25.95
N LEU A 212 -9.65 5.83 -26.27
CA LEU A 212 -9.13 5.61 -27.63
C LEU A 212 -10.23 5.35 -28.66
N LYS A 213 -11.38 4.79 -28.26
CA LYS A 213 -12.56 4.65 -29.12
C LYS A 213 -13.32 5.98 -29.30
N ALA A 214 -13.39 6.79 -28.24
CA ALA A 214 -14.16 8.05 -28.21
C ALA A 214 -13.38 9.24 -28.81
N GLU A 215 -12.07 9.33 -28.60
CA GLU A 215 -11.22 10.29 -29.28
C GLU A 215 -10.98 9.87 -30.73
N LYS A 216 -10.94 10.87 -31.60
CA LYS A 216 -10.74 10.74 -33.05
C LYS A 216 -9.42 9.99 -33.34
N LEU A 217 -9.50 8.65 -33.42
CA LEU A 217 -8.42 7.74 -33.86
C LEU A 217 -7.62 8.35 -35.02
N PRO A 218 -6.31 8.12 -35.18
CA PRO A 218 -5.55 8.67 -36.31
C PRO A 218 -6.29 8.53 -37.65
N PHE A 219 -6.18 9.52 -38.54
CA PHE A 219 -6.93 9.56 -39.82
C PHE A 219 -6.84 8.23 -40.59
N SER A 220 -5.67 7.57 -40.56
CA SER A 220 -5.43 6.24 -41.14
C SER A 220 -6.31 5.14 -40.54
N THR A 221 -6.50 5.11 -39.22
CA THR A 221 -7.35 4.13 -38.53
C THR A 221 -8.84 4.40 -38.79
N ARG A 222 -9.26 5.68 -38.81
CA ARG A 222 -10.63 6.09 -39.16
C ARG A 222 -10.99 5.80 -40.62
N ALA A 223 -10.09 6.13 -41.55
CA ALA A 223 -10.26 5.85 -42.98
C ALA A 223 -10.34 4.35 -43.25
N TYR A 224 -9.56 3.55 -42.53
CA TYR A 224 -9.60 2.09 -42.59
C TYR A 224 -10.92 1.50 -42.04
N ILE A 225 -11.38 1.89 -40.84
CA ILE A 225 -12.68 1.44 -40.28
C ILE A 225 -13.83 1.78 -41.22
N LYS A 226 -13.78 2.96 -41.83
CA LYS A 226 -14.76 3.42 -42.83
C LYS A 226 -14.66 2.66 -44.17
N PHE A 227 -13.48 2.14 -44.51
CA PHE A 227 -13.23 1.37 -45.74
C PHE A 227 -13.53 -0.13 -45.58
N THR A 228 -13.49 -0.68 -44.36
CA THR A 228 -13.66 -2.12 -44.10
C THR A 228 -14.95 -2.51 -43.39
N GLY A 229 -15.75 -1.58 -42.84
CA GLY A 229 -17.07 -1.85 -42.29
C GLY A 229 -17.14 -2.81 -41.07
N ASP A 230 -16.01 -3.38 -40.63
CA ASP A 230 -15.96 -4.47 -39.65
C ASP A 230 -15.72 -3.95 -38.23
N THR A 231 -16.78 -3.46 -37.58
CA THR A 231 -16.77 -3.06 -36.15
C THR A 231 -16.48 -4.24 -35.22
N THR A 232 -16.75 -5.47 -35.66
CA THR A 232 -16.51 -6.73 -34.93
C THR A 232 -15.03 -6.94 -34.64
N PHE A 233 -14.14 -6.54 -35.56
CA PHE A 233 -12.70 -6.72 -35.41
C PHE A 233 -12.13 -5.91 -34.22
N VAL A 234 -12.53 -4.65 -34.06
CA VAL A 234 -12.09 -3.80 -32.94
C VAL A 234 -12.64 -4.31 -31.60
N ALA A 235 -13.89 -4.79 -31.60
CA ALA A 235 -14.47 -5.43 -30.44
C ALA A 235 -13.67 -6.67 -30.02
N ASN A 236 -13.31 -7.54 -30.97
CA ASN A 236 -12.52 -8.74 -30.71
C ASN A 236 -11.11 -8.41 -30.18
N VAL A 237 -10.43 -7.40 -30.73
CA VAL A 237 -9.13 -6.92 -30.20
C VAL A 237 -9.25 -6.43 -28.77
N THR A 238 -10.32 -5.68 -28.46
CA THR A 238 -10.57 -5.21 -27.10
C THR A 238 -10.84 -6.39 -26.15
N VAL A 239 -11.65 -7.37 -26.56
CA VAL A 239 -11.99 -8.54 -25.74
C VAL A 239 -10.75 -9.38 -25.43
N SER A 240 -9.90 -9.66 -26.41
CA SER A 240 -8.68 -10.46 -26.18
C SER A 240 -7.63 -9.71 -25.38
N ALA A 241 -7.52 -8.39 -25.56
CA ALA A 241 -6.70 -7.53 -24.72
C ALA A 241 -7.12 -7.61 -23.24
N LYS A 242 -8.41 -7.42 -22.97
CA LYS A 242 -8.99 -7.50 -21.62
C LYS A 242 -8.78 -8.88 -21.01
N ALA A 243 -9.02 -9.95 -21.76
CA ALA A 243 -8.83 -11.31 -21.27
C ALA A 243 -7.36 -11.60 -20.87
N ALA A 244 -6.39 -11.08 -21.63
CA ALA A 244 -4.98 -11.24 -21.31
C ALA A 244 -4.57 -10.44 -20.06
N LEU A 245 -5.10 -9.22 -19.90
CA LEU A 245 -4.87 -8.40 -18.71
C LEU A 245 -5.51 -9.02 -17.47
N ALA A 246 -6.75 -9.51 -17.55
CA ALA A 246 -7.41 -10.19 -16.45
C ALA A 246 -6.63 -11.43 -16.00
N GLU A 247 -5.99 -12.16 -16.93
CA GLU A 247 -5.13 -13.29 -16.57
C GLU A 247 -3.84 -12.85 -15.88
N GLU A 248 -3.18 -11.78 -16.35
CA GLU A 248 -2.04 -11.16 -15.67
C GLU A 248 -2.42 -10.71 -14.25
N THR A 249 -3.56 -10.01 -14.09
CA THR A 249 -4.12 -9.58 -12.80
C THR A 249 -4.30 -10.75 -11.84
N LYS A 250 -4.84 -11.89 -12.30
CA LYS A 250 -5.01 -13.08 -11.44
C LYS A 250 -3.69 -13.61 -10.91
N VAL A 251 -2.68 -13.74 -11.78
CA VAL A 251 -1.34 -14.21 -11.39
C VAL A 251 -0.73 -13.27 -10.34
N TYR A 252 -0.92 -11.96 -10.51
CA TYR A 252 -0.39 -10.96 -9.60
C TYR A 252 -1.10 -11.00 -8.25
N ILE A 253 -2.43 -11.13 -8.24
CA ILE A 253 -3.23 -11.32 -7.03
C ILE A 253 -2.78 -12.58 -6.28
N GLU A 254 -2.60 -13.70 -7.00
CA GLU A 254 -2.13 -14.95 -6.40
C GLU A 254 -0.71 -14.82 -5.84
N ALA A 255 0.18 -14.12 -6.53
CA ALA A 255 1.53 -13.81 -6.05
C ALA A 255 1.56 -13.01 -4.76
N VAL A 256 0.66 -12.04 -4.62
CA VAL A 256 0.46 -11.33 -3.36
C VAL A 256 -0.04 -12.29 -2.30
N ARG A 257 -1.14 -13.01 -2.54
CA ARG A 257 -1.78 -13.89 -1.54
C ARG A 257 -0.84 -14.95 -0.99
N LEU A 258 -0.03 -15.54 -1.86
CA LEU A 258 0.91 -16.60 -1.52
C LEU A 258 2.31 -16.10 -1.14
N ASN A 259 2.53 -14.77 -1.09
CA ASN A 259 3.85 -14.18 -0.86
C ASN A 259 4.93 -14.82 -1.75
N SER A 260 4.63 -14.91 -3.05
CA SER A 260 5.42 -15.62 -4.05
C SER A 260 5.75 -14.69 -5.22
N PRO A 261 6.64 -13.69 -5.02
CA PRO A 261 7.03 -12.73 -6.06
C PRO A 261 7.64 -13.40 -7.31
N GLU A 262 8.16 -14.60 -7.17
CA GLU A 262 8.73 -15.42 -8.24
C GLU A 262 7.70 -15.74 -9.32
N MET A 263 6.41 -15.91 -8.96
CA MET A 263 5.36 -16.19 -9.93
C MET A 263 5.16 -15.04 -10.93
N ILE A 264 5.31 -13.79 -10.48
CA ILE A 264 5.25 -12.63 -11.39
C ILE A 264 6.44 -12.67 -12.34
N LYS A 265 7.64 -12.92 -11.81
CA LYS A 265 8.86 -12.99 -12.61
C LYS A 265 8.76 -14.08 -13.68
N GLU A 266 8.40 -15.30 -13.30
CA GLU A 266 8.24 -16.43 -14.20
C GLU A 266 7.17 -16.18 -15.27
N TYR A 267 6.01 -15.62 -14.86
CA TYR A 267 4.96 -15.25 -15.80
C TYR A 267 5.44 -14.23 -16.83
N ARG A 268 6.11 -13.17 -16.39
CA ARG A 268 6.61 -12.10 -17.28
C ARG A 268 7.70 -12.61 -18.20
N GLU A 269 8.64 -13.41 -17.71
CA GLU A 269 9.68 -14.06 -18.54
C GLU A 269 9.04 -14.95 -19.63
N LYS A 270 8.04 -15.77 -19.26
CA LYS A 270 7.29 -16.61 -20.19
C LYS A 270 6.53 -15.80 -21.24
N VAL A 271 5.86 -14.71 -20.82
CA VAL A 271 5.15 -13.80 -21.74
C VAL A 271 6.13 -13.14 -22.70
N GLU A 272 7.25 -12.63 -22.20
CA GLU A 272 8.25 -11.93 -22.99
C GLU A 272 8.95 -12.87 -23.99
N GLN A 273 9.27 -14.10 -23.57
CA GLN A 273 9.80 -15.14 -24.46
C GLN A 273 8.79 -15.50 -25.55
N GLY A 274 7.52 -15.70 -25.18
CA GLY A 274 6.45 -15.96 -26.15
C GLY A 274 6.27 -14.82 -27.15
N ILE A 275 6.37 -13.56 -26.71
CA ILE A 275 6.34 -12.39 -27.59
C ILE A 275 7.54 -12.41 -28.55
N LYS A 276 8.75 -12.71 -28.06
CA LYS A 276 9.98 -12.80 -28.88
C LYS A 276 9.89 -13.90 -29.94
N GLU A 277 9.43 -15.09 -29.56
CA GLU A 277 9.23 -16.22 -30.47
C GLU A 277 8.19 -15.90 -31.56
N ARG A 278 7.04 -15.33 -31.17
CA ARG A 278 6.02 -14.90 -32.14
C ARG A 278 6.52 -13.76 -33.02
N ALA A 279 7.31 -12.83 -32.49
CA ALA A 279 7.91 -11.75 -33.27
C ALA A 279 8.94 -12.29 -34.29
N ALA A 280 9.76 -13.27 -33.89
CA ALA A 280 10.72 -13.94 -34.76
C ALA A 280 10.01 -14.71 -35.90
N ALA A 281 8.93 -15.43 -35.59
CA ALA A 281 8.12 -16.15 -36.57
C ALA A 281 7.43 -15.23 -37.60
N ARG A 282 7.21 -13.95 -37.26
CA ARG A 282 6.59 -12.95 -38.16
C ARG A 282 7.56 -12.27 -39.12
N GLY A 283 8.88 -12.31 -38.84
CA GLY A 283 9.90 -11.54 -39.56
C GLY A 283 9.74 -10.01 -39.43
N ARG A 284 10.52 -9.21 -40.19
CA ARG A 284 10.45 -7.73 -40.20
C ARG A 284 9.20 -7.17 -40.92
N ARG A 285 8.03 -7.76 -40.71
CA ARG A 285 6.78 -7.27 -41.32
C ARG A 285 6.23 -6.05 -40.56
N SER A 286 6.11 -4.94 -41.28
CA SER A 286 5.49 -3.71 -40.79
C SER A 286 4.08 -3.97 -40.24
N TRP A 287 3.72 -3.25 -39.18
CA TRP A 287 2.38 -3.26 -38.57
C TRP A 287 1.27 -3.03 -39.63
N TRP A 288 1.53 -2.16 -40.60
CA TRP A 288 0.60 -1.86 -41.69
C TRP A 288 0.38 -3.03 -42.66
N ALA A 289 1.41 -3.82 -42.92
CA ALA A 289 1.29 -5.01 -43.77
C ALA A 289 0.43 -6.08 -43.07
N ALA A 290 0.64 -6.31 -41.78
CA ALA A 290 -0.14 -7.27 -41.00
C ALA A 290 -1.63 -6.89 -40.91
N ILE A 291 -1.94 -5.61 -40.70
CA ILE A 291 -3.33 -5.11 -40.72
C ILE A 291 -3.98 -5.32 -42.09
N LYS A 292 -3.27 -5.00 -43.18
CA LYS A 292 -3.76 -5.18 -44.55
C LYS A 292 -4.03 -6.66 -44.86
N ASP A 293 -3.20 -7.57 -44.37
CA ASP A 293 -3.38 -9.01 -44.55
C ASP A 293 -4.54 -9.59 -43.72
N GLY A 294 -4.82 -9.02 -42.54
CA GLY A 294 -5.98 -9.34 -41.70
C GLY A 294 -7.32 -8.90 -42.32
N THR A 295 -7.33 -7.85 -43.15
CA THR A 295 -8.54 -7.44 -43.91
C THR A 295 -8.84 -8.28 -45.12
N ARG A 296 -7.79 -8.81 -45.76
CA ARG A 296 -7.89 -9.53 -47.04
C ARG A 296 -7.89 -11.04 -46.86
N GLY A 297 -7.42 -11.54 -45.71
CA GLY A 297 -7.35 -12.97 -45.40
C GLY A 297 -8.45 -13.45 -44.47
N GLY A 298 -8.71 -14.75 -44.52
CA GLY A 298 -9.67 -15.44 -43.66
C GLY A 298 -9.33 -15.39 -42.16
N GLU A 299 -10.10 -16.11 -41.37
CA GLU A 299 -10.10 -16.12 -39.90
C GLU A 299 -8.70 -16.23 -39.26
N GLU A 300 -7.80 -16.99 -39.89
CA GLU A 300 -6.42 -17.17 -39.45
C GLU A 300 -5.57 -15.89 -39.47
N ASN A 301 -5.73 -15.03 -40.47
CA ASN A 301 -5.01 -13.76 -40.52
C ASN A 301 -5.56 -12.76 -39.48
N ARG A 302 -6.86 -12.82 -39.21
CA ARG A 302 -7.49 -12.02 -38.13
C ARG A 302 -6.94 -12.40 -36.76
N LYS A 303 -6.77 -13.70 -36.49
CA LYS A 303 -6.14 -14.22 -35.27
C LYS A 303 -4.70 -13.74 -35.10
N LYS A 304 -3.90 -13.70 -36.18
CA LYS A 304 -2.52 -13.20 -36.13
C LYS A 304 -2.43 -11.70 -35.80
N VAL A 305 -3.37 -10.89 -36.29
CA VAL A 305 -3.43 -9.46 -35.94
C VAL A 305 -3.88 -9.26 -34.49
N LEU A 306 -4.83 -10.09 -34.03
CA LEU A 306 -5.30 -10.11 -32.65
C LEU A 306 -4.15 -10.42 -31.67
N GLU A 307 -3.39 -11.48 -31.93
CA GLU A 307 -2.20 -11.86 -31.15
C GLU A 307 -1.15 -10.74 -31.12
N ARG A 308 -0.93 -10.05 -32.26
CA ARG A 308 0.02 -8.93 -32.32
C ARG A 308 -0.44 -7.73 -31.50
N ALA A 309 -1.74 -7.47 -31.41
CA ALA A 309 -2.30 -6.41 -30.57
C ALA A 309 -2.18 -6.77 -29.09
N THR A 310 -2.49 -8.02 -28.71
CA THR A 310 -2.30 -8.52 -27.35
C THR A 310 -0.83 -8.44 -26.90
N ASP A 311 0.11 -8.85 -27.76
CA ASP A 311 1.55 -8.75 -27.46
C ASP A 311 1.99 -7.31 -27.20
N LEU A 312 1.46 -6.33 -27.95
CA LEU A 312 1.80 -4.92 -27.76
C LEU A 312 1.35 -4.44 -26.38
N ILE A 313 0.19 -4.88 -25.90
CA ILE A 313 -0.36 -4.50 -24.59
C ILE A 313 0.43 -5.16 -23.46
N LEU A 314 0.75 -6.44 -23.60
CA LEU A 314 1.57 -7.18 -22.63
C LEU A 314 3.02 -6.67 -22.57
N SER A 315 3.53 -6.11 -23.66
CA SER A 315 4.87 -5.51 -23.73
C SER A 315 4.99 -4.15 -23.03
N VAL A 316 3.88 -3.57 -22.58
CA VAL A 316 3.91 -2.33 -21.78
C VAL A 316 4.62 -2.64 -20.46
N ASP A 317 5.50 -1.73 -20.05
CA ASP A 317 6.25 -1.86 -18.81
C ASP A 317 5.29 -1.86 -17.61
N ARG A 318 5.62 -2.64 -16.58
CA ARG A 318 4.85 -2.73 -15.34
C ARG A 318 5.73 -2.22 -14.20
N PRO A 319 5.16 -1.65 -13.14
CA PRO A 319 5.87 -1.52 -11.89
C PRO A 319 6.51 -2.86 -11.49
N SER A 320 7.70 -2.82 -10.91
CA SER A 320 8.40 -4.01 -10.38
C SER A 320 7.68 -4.61 -9.16
N TYR A 321 6.51 -5.19 -9.37
CA TYR A 321 5.67 -5.80 -8.33
C TYR A 321 6.38 -6.91 -7.58
N GLU A 322 7.28 -7.63 -8.24
CA GLU A 322 8.16 -8.63 -7.63
C GLU A 322 9.01 -8.06 -6.49
N LYS A 323 9.34 -6.76 -6.52
CA LYS A 323 10.07 -6.05 -5.45
C LYS A 323 9.15 -5.46 -4.38
N LEU A 324 7.87 -5.25 -4.72
CA LEU A 324 6.89 -4.60 -3.85
C LEU A 324 6.16 -5.59 -2.96
N ILE A 325 5.92 -6.81 -3.45
CA ILE A 325 5.27 -7.89 -2.68
C ILE A 325 6.00 -8.13 -1.36
N PRO A 326 7.33 -8.36 -1.32
CA PRO A 326 8.01 -8.60 -0.05
C PRO A 326 7.85 -7.46 0.95
N ARG A 327 7.93 -6.20 0.49
CA ARG A 327 7.76 -5.01 1.35
C ARG A 327 6.35 -4.90 1.91
N TYR A 328 5.35 -5.20 1.10
CA TYR A 328 3.96 -5.25 1.52
C TYR A 328 3.73 -6.35 2.56
N GLN A 329 4.34 -7.52 2.38
CA GLN A 329 4.22 -8.64 3.31
C GLN A 329 4.92 -8.36 4.64
N VAL A 330 6.05 -7.66 4.63
CA VAL A 330 6.67 -7.13 5.86
C VAL A 330 5.69 -6.22 6.60
N PHE A 331 5.08 -5.26 5.90
CA PHE A 331 4.09 -4.37 6.49
C PHE A 331 2.89 -5.14 7.10
N LEU A 332 2.33 -6.11 6.36
CA LEU A 332 1.23 -6.94 6.86
C LEU A 332 1.61 -7.75 8.09
N SER A 333 2.79 -8.36 8.12
CA SER A 333 3.27 -9.12 9.27
C SER A 333 3.41 -8.23 10.50
N HIS A 334 3.96 -7.02 10.36
CA HIS A 334 4.03 -6.07 11.46
C HIS A 334 2.64 -5.67 11.98
N LEU A 335 1.69 -5.40 11.10
CA LEU A 335 0.31 -5.11 11.46
C LEU A 335 -0.33 -6.27 12.23
N ARG A 336 -0.20 -7.50 11.74
CA ARG A 336 -0.77 -8.71 12.34
C ARG A 336 -0.16 -9.05 13.70
N VAL A 337 1.17 -8.98 13.81
CA VAL A 337 1.90 -9.21 15.07
C VAL A 337 1.50 -8.16 16.11
N LEU A 338 1.37 -6.89 15.71
CA LEU A 338 0.89 -5.81 16.60
C LEU A 338 -0.56 -6.06 17.07
N ARG A 339 -1.45 -6.44 16.16
CA ARG A 339 -2.84 -6.82 16.50
C ARG A 339 -2.90 -7.98 17.49
N ALA A 340 -2.09 -9.02 17.27
CA ALA A 340 -2.02 -10.17 18.16
C ALA A 340 -1.44 -9.79 19.54
N GLY A 341 -0.39 -8.97 19.58
CA GLY A 341 0.19 -8.45 20.81
C GLY A 341 -0.80 -7.63 21.65
N MET A 342 -1.61 -6.79 21.00
CA MET A 342 -2.69 -6.07 21.68
C MET A 342 -3.77 -7.01 22.24
N ALA A 343 -4.19 -7.99 21.45
CA ALA A 343 -5.18 -8.99 21.89
C ALA A 343 -4.67 -9.79 23.09
N LEU A 344 -3.39 -10.19 23.09
CA LEU A 344 -2.73 -10.85 24.21
C LEU A 344 -2.68 -9.97 25.46
N ASN A 345 -2.36 -8.69 25.31
CA ASN A 345 -2.38 -7.73 26.41
C ASN A 345 -3.77 -7.54 27.00
N ARG A 346 -4.81 -7.42 26.16
CA ARG A 346 -6.22 -7.36 26.60
C ARG A 346 -6.63 -8.63 27.34
N TYR A 347 -6.33 -9.81 26.79
CA TYR A 347 -6.59 -11.10 27.45
C TYR A 347 -5.89 -11.19 28.81
N ARG A 348 -4.61 -10.82 28.87
CA ARG A 348 -3.82 -10.84 30.11
C ARG A 348 -4.39 -9.90 31.16
N ARG A 349 -4.88 -8.72 30.76
CA ARG A 349 -5.54 -7.77 31.66
C ARG A 349 -6.81 -8.37 32.26
N ASP A 350 -7.63 -9.05 31.45
CA ASP A 350 -8.91 -9.58 31.88
C ASP A 350 -8.78 -10.89 32.67
N ARG A 351 -7.72 -11.68 32.43
CA ARG A 351 -7.52 -13.01 33.02
C ARG A 351 -6.33 -13.13 33.97
N GLY A 352 -5.55 -12.07 34.12
CA GLY A 352 -4.32 -12.02 34.93
C GLY A 352 -3.11 -12.77 34.35
N GLN A 353 -3.26 -13.47 33.22
CA GLN A 353 -2.20 -14.25 32.58
C GLN A 353 -2.39 -14.35 31.06
N PRO A 354 -1.32 -14.48 30.27
CA PRO A 354 -1.42 -14.78 28.84
C PRO A 354 -2.11 -16.14 28.59
N PRO A 355 -2.82 -16.32 27.46
CA PRO A 355 -3.48 -17.57 27.13
C PRO A 355 -2.47 -18.70 26.87
N ALA A 356 -2.93 -19.95 26.93
CA ALA A 356 -2.11 -21.11 26.57
C ALA A 356 -1.83 -21.19 25.06
N SER A 357 -2.67 -20.58 24.22
CA SER A 357 -2.52 -20.53 22.76
C SER A 357 -3.24 -19.31 22.18
N LEU A 358 -2.86 -18.88 20.97
CA LEU A 358 -3.52 -17.77 20.27
C LEU A 358 -5.00 -18.05 19.98
N ALA A 359 -5.40 -19.32 19.83
CA ALA A 359 -6.79 -19.70 19.59
C ALA A 359 -7.75 -19.23 20.71
N LYS A 360 -7.26 -19.04 21.94
CA LYS A 360 -8.06 -18.52 23.06
C LYS A 360 -8.39 -17.02 22.94
N LEU A 361 -7.78 -16.32 21.99
CA LEU A 361 -8.10 -14.93 21.68
C LEU A 361 -9.37 -14.81 20.83
N VAL A 362 -9.80 -15.89 20.18
CA VAL A 362 -10.95 -15.91 19.28
C VAL A 362 -12.21 -16.39 20.03
N PRO A 363 -13.40 -15.79 19.79
CA PRO A 363 -13.65 -14.59 18.97
C PRO A 363 -13.54 -13.27 19.76
N ALA A 364 -13.28 -13.32 21.07
CA ALA A 364 -13.48 -12.19 21.98
C ALA A 364 -12.50 -11.02 21.77
N TYR A 365 -11.26 -11.30 21.35
CA TYR A 365 -10.19 -10.30 21.18
C TYR A 365 -9.72 -10.20 19.72
N LEU A 366 -9.89 -11.27 18.94
CA LEU A 366 -9.59 -11.33 17.52
C LEU A 366 -10.70 -12.10 16.79
N PRO A 367 -11.04 -11.75 15.53
CA PRO A 367 -12.00 -12.51 14.73
C PRO A 367 -11.47 -13.89 14.35
N GLU A 368 -10.17 -14.00 14.11
CA GLU A 368 -9.43 -15.22 13.80
C GLU A 368 -7.96 -15.06 14.22
N VAL A 369 -7.19 -16.15 14.27
CA VAL A 369 -5.76 -16.07 14.53
C VAL A 369 -5.05 -15.61 13.26
N PRO A 370 -4.31 -14.49 13.26
CA PRO A 370 -3.64 -14.01 12.05
C PRO A 370 -2.63 -15.03 11.51
N ALA A 371 -2.55 -15.12 10.19
CA ALA A 371 -1.58 -15.95 9.49
C ALA A 371 -0.26 -15.20 9.24
N ASP A 372 0.84 -15.93 9.26
CA ASP A 372 2.18 -15.46 8.87
C ASP A 372 2.43 -15.71 7.37
N PRO A 373 2.55 -14.66 6.54
CA PRO A 373 2.85 -14.80 5.12
C PRO A 373 4.25 -15.39 4.84
N TYR A 374 5.16 -15.43 5.82
CA TYR A 374 6.49 -16.03 5.69
C TYR A 374 6.56 -17.48 6.17
N ASN A 375 5.52 -17.98 6.83
CA ASN A 375 5.42 -19.36 7.30
C ASN A 375 4.27 -20.12 6.61
N ASN A 376 4.25 -20.13 5.28
CA ASN A 376 3.23 -20.85 4.49
C ASN A 376 1.77 -20.55 4.92
N LEU A 377 1.49 -19.30 5.33
CA LEU A 377 0.19 -18.87 5.84
C LEU A 377 -0.31 -19.63 7.09
N GLN A 378 0.61 -20.23 7.85
CA GLN A 378 0.30 -20.81 9.16
C GLN A 378 0.05 -19.70 10.20
N PRO A 379 -0.63 -20.00 11.33
CA PRO A 379 -0.79 -19.05 12.42
C PRO A 379 0.53 -18.45 12.90
N LEU A 380 0.49 -17.19 13.37
CA LEU A 380 1.65 -16.54 14.00
C LEU A 380 2.30 -17.40 15.09
N GLY A 381 3.63 -17.31 15.21
CA GLY A 381 4.38 -17.93 16.29
C GLY A 381 4.03 -17.31 17.64
N TYR A 382 3.92 -18.14 18.68
CA TYR A 382 3.55 -17.70 20.02
C TYR A 382 4.29 -18.46 21.10
N MET A 383 4.89 -17.72 22.03
CA MET A 383 5.55 -18.26 23.21
C MET A 383 5.06 -17.55 24.47
N LYS A 384 4.83 -18.33 25.52
CA LYS A 384 4.46 -17.83 26.85
C LYS A 384 5.55 -18.19 27.84
N ALA A 385 5.94 -17.23 28.69
CA ALA A 385 6.85 -17.45 29.80
C ALA A 385 6.25 -16.82 31.08
N GLY A 386 5.51 -17.62 31.85
CA GLY A 386 4.83 -17.12 33.06
C GLY A 386 3.79 -16.04 32.74
N LYS A 387 4.07 -14.79 33.12
CA LYS A 387 3.21 -13.62 32.88
C LYS A 387 3.59 -12.82 31.63
N THR A 388 4.69 -13.18 30.97
CA THR A 388 5.13 -12.57 29.72
C THR A 388 4.77 -13.43 28.52
N PHE A 389 4.74 -12.80 27.36
CA PHE A 389 4.55 -13.50 26.10
C PHE A 389 5.42 -12.88 25.01
N ARG A 390 5.59 -13.66 23.94
CA ARG A 390 6.11 -13.22 22.67
C ARG A 390 5.20 -13.74 21.56
N VAL A 391 4.87 -12.88 20.62
CA VAL A 391 4.20 -13.24 19.37
C VAL A 391 5.05 -12.73 18.21
N TYR A 392 5.21 -13.55 17.18
CA TYR A 392 6.13 -13.25 16.09
C TYR A 392 5.71 -13.85 14.74
N ALA A 393 6.26 -13.30 13.68
CA ALA A 393 6.27 -13.84 12.32
C ALA A 393 7.73 -14.01 11.86
N LEU A 394 8.01 -14.98 10.99
CA LEU A 394 9.38 -15.37 10.62
C LEU A 394 10.20 -14.25 9.95
N GLY A 395 9.52 -13.35 9.23
CA GLY A 395 10.21 -12.35 8.41
C GLY A 395 10.77 -12.92 7.10
N PRO A 396 11.41 -12.09 6.26
CA PRO A 396 11.70 -12.44 4.87
C PRO A 396 12.81 -13.49 4.66
N ASP A 397 13.61 -13.81 5.68
CA ASP A 397 14.56 -14.93 5.62
C ASP A 397 13.88 -16.32 5.79
N LYS A 398 12.61 -16.33 6.19
CA LYS A 398 11.78 -17.53 6.44
C LYS A 398 12.38 -18.49 7.48
N LYS A 399 13.24 -17.99 8.36
CA LYS A 399 13.91 -18.79 9.39
C LYS A 399 13.23 -18.57 10.73
N ASP A 400 12.85 -19.64 11.41
CA ASP A 400 12.29 -19.56 12.77
C ASP A 400 13.40 -19.35 13.80
N ASP A 401 13.64 -18.08 14.12
CA ASP A 401 14.49 -17.66 15.24
C ASP A 401 13.71 -17.64 16.57
N LYS A 402 12.46 -18.13 16.61
CA LYS A 402 11.65 -18.27 17.83
C LYS A 402 11.38 -16.94 18.53
N GLY A 403 11.34 -15.88 17.75
CA GLY A 403 11.30 -14.50 18.18
C GLY A 403 12.53 -14.08 19.01
N ALA A 404 13.68 -14.73 18.82
CA ALA A 404 14.90 -14.38 19.54
C ALA A 404 15.69 -13.25 18.85
N VAL A 405 15.56 -13.12 17.54
CA VAL A 405 16.27 -12.13 16.73
C VAL A 405 15.23 -11.18 16.12
N PRO A 406 15.21 -9.88 16.48
CA PRO A 406 14.28 -8.94 15.88
C PRO A 406 14.68 -8.55 14.46
N PHE A 407 13.68 -8.53 13.58
CA PHE A 407 13.78 -8.00 12.23
C PHE A 407 14.02 -6.48 12.24
N ASP A 408 15.05 -6.03 11.51
CA ASP A 408 15.35 -4.61 11.33
C ASP A 408 14.64 -4.07 10.08
N TRP A 409 13.49 -3.42 10.31
CA TRP A 409 12.64 -2.89 9.25
C TRP A 409 13.38 -1.81 8.42
N ASP A 410 14.14 -0.92 9.05
CA ASP A 410 14.81 0.17 8.34
C ASP A 410 16.01 -0.34 7.54
N ALA A 411 16.78 -1.26 8.11
CA ALA A 411 17.90 -1.88 7.41
C ALA A 411 17.44 -2.67 6.17
N TYR A 412 16.34 -3.42 6.27
CA TYR A 412 15.78 -4.18 5.14
C TYR A 412 15.31 -3.26 4.00
N PHE A 413 14.68 -2.12 4.31
CA PHE A 413 14.20 -1.21 3.28
C PHE A 413 15.35 -0.43 2.61
N ALA A 414 16.46 -0.22 3.33
CA ALA A 414 17.69 0.32 2.78
C ALA A 414 18.44 -0.70 1.91
N ASP A 415 18.48 -1.97 2.33
CA ASP A 415 19.13 -3.07 1.64
C ASP A 415 18.35 -4.38 1.86
N PRO A 416 17.64 -4.89 0.83
CA PRO A 416 16.86 -6.12 0.93
C PRO A 416 17.68 -7.37 1.29
N ALA A 417 19.02 -7.34 1.17
CA ALA A 417 19.88 -8.42 1.64
C ALA A 417 19.94 -8.51 3.18
N LYS A 418 19.57 -7.44 3.89
CA LYS A 418 19.45 -7.41 5.35
C LYS A 418 18.06 -7.86 5.77
N ASN A 419 17.74 -9.11 5.50
CA ASN A 419 16.42 -9.69 5.68
C ASN A 419 16.28 -10.58 6.92
N THR A 420 17.27 -10.56 7.81
CA THR A 420 17.37 -11.48 8.95
C THR A 420 16.43 -11.13 10.10
N GLY A 421 15.87 -12.16 10.72
CA GLY A 421 15.17 -12.07 12.00
C GLY A 421 13.65 -12.02 11.89
N ASP A 422 13.02 -12.24 13.04
CA ASP A 422 11.58 -12.33 13.20
C ASP A 422 10.95 -10.95 13.45
N ILE A 423 9.75 -10.75 12.95
CA ILE A 423 8.92 -9.58 13.27
C ILE A 423 8.20 -9.87 14.59
N ILE A 424 8.56 -9.16 15.66
CA ILE A 424 8.20 -9.54 17.03
C ILE A 424 7.43 -8.43 17.77
N ILE A 425 6.46 -8.85 18.59
CA ILE A 425 5.97 -8.09 19.75
C ILE A 425 6.10 -8.97 21.00
N GLN A 426 6.67 -8.39 22.06
CA GLN A 426 6.82 -9.03 23.36
C GLN A 426 6.49 -8.05 24.49
N ASN A 427 6.16 -8.58 25.66
CA ASN A 427 5.80 -7.81 26.84
C ASN A 427 6.63 -8.18 28.06
#